data_AF-A0A1F6JLX2-F1
#
_entry.id   AF-A0A1F6JLX2-F1
#
_cell.length_a   1.000
_cell.length_b   1.000
_cell.length_c   1.000
_cell.angle_alpha   90.00
_cell.angle_beta   90.00
_cell.angle_gamma   90.00
#
_symmetry.space_group_name_H-M   'P 1'
#
loop_
_entity.id
_entity.type
_entity.pdbx_description
1 polymer ?
#
loop_
_entity_poly.entity_id
_entity_poly.type
_entity_poly.pdbx_seq_one_letter_code
_entity_poly.pdbx_strand_id
1 'polypeptide(L)'
;MLKLLRHILTPQVSNNYRARILHPQLLAFFILIFFASGILMSFTRANFPSVLGISANVSTDELLILTNQRRQENGLPPLSLNSQLTSAAYNKANDMLSKNYWAHIAPDGTTPWYFIKNSGYSYIYAGENLARGYNSTSDVLNAWLASPTHRDNIMSSKYSNVGFAVVTGNLTGEDTVLVVEMFGNTGAPVGNKVAVQQAVQAISPTPVVTLQTTSPTPTLALVKEEVKEPVQEKATPSAIANALASNSQIKPLINAQTFSSNIAALTVTLFMFVLILDVVIIERKKILRFVGHNLDHVIFLGMILAIILFLLKGSVI
;
A
#
# COMPACT_ATOMS: atom_id res chain seq x y z
N MET A 1 -0.57 -31.94 24.88
CA MET A 1 -1.03 -30.73 24.18
C MET A 1 -2.56 -30.53 24.25
N LEU A 2 -3.40 -31.48 23.81
CA LEU A 2 -4.87 -31.33 23.81
C LEU A 2 -5.50 -31.02 25.19
N LYS A 3 -5.02 -31.66 26.27
CA LYS A 3 -5.56 -31.42 27.63
C LYS A 3 -5.34 -29.97 28.10
N LEU A 4 -4.20 -29.39 27.76
CA LEU A 4 -3.87 -27.99 28.08
C LEU A 4 -4.75 -27.03 27.27
N LEU A 5 -4.85 -27.25 25.95
CA LEU A 5 -5.67 -26.43 25.06
C LEU A 5 -7.14 -26.43 25.52
N ARG A 6 -7.66 -27.61 25.85
CA ARG A 6 -9.02 -27.78 26.37
C ARG A 6 -9.21 -27.01 27.68
N HIS A 7 -8.26 -27.06 28.60
CA HIS A 7 -8.36 -26.36 29.89
C HIS A 7 -8.27 -24.83 29.75
N ILE A 8 -7.53 -24.34 28.75
CA ILE A 8 -7.42 -22.90 28.45
C ILE A 8 -8.68 -22.37 27.78
N LEU A 9 -9.20 -23.10 26.78
CA LEU A 9 -10.25 -22.61 25.88
C LEU A 9 -11.68 -22.98 26.29
N THR A 10 -11.88 -24.00 27.12
CA THR A 10 -13.23 -24.47 27.49
C THR A 10 -13.53 -24.29 28.96
N PRO A 11 -14.78 -23.95 29.34
CA PRO A 11 -15.21 -23.93 30.73
C PRO A 11 -15.32 -25.35 31.31
N GLN A 12 -14.77 -25.53 32.50
CA GLN A 12 -14.65 -26.77 33.25
C GLN A 12 -14.78 -26.49 34.75
N VAL A 13 -15.05 -27.53 35.54
CA VAL A 13 -15.11 -27.40 37.02
C VAL A 13 -13.79 -26.86 37.57
N SER A 14 -12.66 -27.31 37.02
CA SER A 14 -11.32 -26.90 37.43
C SER A 14 -10.96 -25.43 37.13
N ASN A 15 -11.74 -24.73 36.30
CA ASN A 15 -11.54 -23.31 36.00
C ASN A 15 -12.78 -22.46 36.35
N ASN A 16 -13.53 -22.88 37.36
CA ASN A 16 -14.71 -22.17 37.85
C ASN A 16 -15.73 -21.87 36.74
N TYR A 17 -15.89 -22.82 35.80
CA TYR A 17 -16.79 -22.73 34.65
C TYR A 17 -16.56 -21.49 33.76
N ARG A 18 -15.32 -20.99 33.69
CA ARG A 18 -14.90 -19.93 32.77
C ARG A 18 -13.61 -20.34 32.07
N ALA A 19 -13.57 -20.21 30.75
CA ALA A 19 -12.32 -20.42 30.02
C ALA A 19 -11.18 -19.58 30.62
N ARG A 20 -10.01 -20.21 30.85
CA ARG A 20 -8.92 -19.58 31.62
C ARG A 20 -8.39 -18.32 30.93
N ILE A 21 -8.41 -18.29 29.60
CA ILE A 21 -8.04 -17.13 28.77
C ILE A 21 -8.93 -15.89 29.00
N LEU A 22 -10.15 -16.08 29.52
CA LEU A 22 -11.09 -15.00 29.84
C LEU A 22 -10.95 -14.49 31.28
N HIS A 23 -10.02 -15.03 32.08
CA HIS A 23 -9.77 -14.51 33.43
C HIS A 23 -9.05 -13.16 33.38
N PRO A 24 -9.35 -12.22 34.30
CA PRO A 24 -8.77 -10.88 34.30
C PRO A 24 -7.24 -10.85 34.30
N GLN A 25 -6.58 -11.77 35.01
CA GLN A 25 -5.12 -11.86 35.09
C GLN A 25 -4.49 -12.22 33.74
N LEU A 26 -5.08 -13.19 33.03
CA LEU A 26 -4.62 -13.60 31.71
C LEU A 26 -4.93 -12.52 30.68
N LEU A 27 -6.09 -11.88 30.76
CA LEU A 27 -6.43 -10.75 29.89
C LEU A 27 -5.47 -9.58 30.08
N ALA A 28 -5.15 -9.21 31.32
CA ALA A 28 -4.17 -8.17 31.62
C ALA A 28 -2.77 -8.52 31.10
N PHE A 29 -2.37 -9.79 31.21
CA PHE A 29 -1.12 -10.29 30.62
C PHE A 29 -1.11 -10.17 29.09
N PHE A 30 -2.19 -10.54 28.41
CA PHE A 30 -2.31 -10.37 26.96
C PHE A 30 -2.30 -8.90 26.52
N ILE A 31 -2.96 -8.02 27.28
CA ILE A 31 -2.94 -6.58 27.04
C ILE A 31 -1.50 -6.04 27.19
N LEU A 32 -0.79 -6.41 28.25
CA LEU A 32 0.59 -5.98 28.47
C LEU A 32 1.53 -6.47 27.37
N ILE A 33 1.39 -7.73 26.94
CA ILE A 33 2.13 -8.26 25.79
C ILE A 33 1.79 -7.50 24.51
N PHE A 34 0.51 -7.19 24.28
CA PHE A 34 0.08 -6.43 23.10
C PHE A 34 0.73 -5.05 23.07
N PHE A 35 0.69 -4.30 24.18
CA PHE A 35 1.37 -3.01 24.29
C PHE A 35 2.89 -3.12 24.14
N ALA A 36 3.53 -4.08 24.82
CA ALA A 36 4.97 -4.31 24.70
C ALA A 36 5.38 -4.70 23.26
N SER A 37 4.56 -5.51 22.58
CA SER A 37 4.78 -5.87 21.18
C SER A 37 4.61 -4.68 20.25
N GLY A 38 3.66 -3.78 20.52
CA GLY A 38 3.50 -2.53 19.77
C GLY A 38 4.70 -1.61 19.90
N ILE A 39 5.23 -1.45 21.14
CA ILE A 39 6.44 -0.66 21.40
C ILE A 39 7.64 -1.28 20.68
N LEU A 40 7.82 -2.60 20.80
CA LEU A 40 8.90 -3.31 20.12
C LEU A 40 8.79 -3.17 18.60
N MET A 41 7.58 -3.28 18.05
CA MET A 41 7.33 -3.12 16.62
C MET A 41 7.64 -1.70 16.15
N SER A 42 7.22 -0.68 16.90
CA SER A 42 7.56 0.72 16.64
C SER A 42 9.07 0.95 16.66
N PHE A 43 9.77 0.38 17.65
CA PHE A 43 11.22 0.45 17.75
C PHE A 43 11.91 -0.24 16.57
N THR A 44 11.48 -1.44 16.19
CA THR A 44 12.06 -2.17 15.05
C THR A 44 11.81 -1.47 13.72
N ARG A 45 10.63 -0.86 13.52
CA ARG A 45 10.31 -0.07 12.33
C ARG A 45 11.22 1.16 12.20
N ALA A 46 11.46 1.86 13.31
CA ALA A 46 12.30 3.05 13.33
C ALA A 46 13.79 2.74 13.07
N ASN A 47 14.29 1.61 13.59
CA ASN A 47 15.71 1.27 13.52
C ASN A 47 16.07 0.30 12.38
N PHE A 48 15.10 -0.46 11.85
CA PHE A 48 15.32 -1.49 10.83
C PHE A 48 14.24 -1.43 9.72
N PRO A 49 14.16 -0.33 8.95
CA PRO A 49 13.13 -0.14 7.92
C PRO A 49 13.17 -1.20 6.80
N SER A 50 14.34 -1.80 6.54
CA SER A 50 14.51 -2.88 5.55
C SER A 50 13.89 -4.22 5.97
N VAL A 51 13.62 -4.42 7.26
CA VAL A 51 13.02 -5.66 7.79
C VAL A 51 11.51 -5.47 7.97
N LEU A 52 11.11 -4.33 8.56
CA LEU A 52 9.72 -3.96 8.87
C LEU A 52 9.45 -2.54 8.38
N GLY A 53 8.74 -2.44 7.27
CA GLY A 53 8.37 -1.18 6.63
C GLY A 53 7.01 -1.29 5.94
N ILE A 54 6.58 -0.23 5.25
CA ILE A 54 5.42 -0.32 4.35
C ILE A 54 5.93 -0.49 2.92
N SER A 55 5.59 -1.62 2.31
CA SER A 55 5.55 -1.75 0.85
C SER A 55 4.13 -2.05 0.42
N ALA A 56 3.57 -1.19 -0.41
CA ALA A 56 2.47 -1.61 -1.24
C ALA A 56 3.03 -2.32 -2.47
N ASN A 57 2.40 -3.43 -2.87
CA ASN A 57 2.62 -4.04 -4.17
C ASN A 57 1.70 -3.36 -5.20
N VAL A 58 1.83 -2.04 -5.31
CA VAL A 58 1.07 -1.23 -6.27
C VAL A 58 2.01 -0.85 -7.39
N SER A 59 1.72 -1.35 -8.59
CA SER A 59 2.51 -1.11 -9.80
C SER A 59 1.77 -0.14 -10.71
N THR A 60 2.46 0.91 -11.19
CA THR A 60 1.89 1.85 -12.15
C THR A 60 1.57 1.20 -13.50
N ASP A 61 2.35 0.20 -13.91
CA ASP A 61 2.12 -0.54 -15.15
C ASP A 61 0.88 -1.43 -15.02
N GLU A 62 0.73 -2.09 -13.87
CA GLU A 62 -0.44 -2.90 -13.59
C GLU A 62 -1.70 -2.02 -13.46
N LEU A 63 -1.60 -0.82 -12.86
CA LEU A 63 -2.69 0.15 -12.81
C LEU A 63 -3.16 0.50 -14.23
N LEU A 64 -2.23 0.80 -15.14
CA LEU A 64 -2.55 1.11 -16.53
C LEU A 64 -3.25 -0.07 -17.23
N ILE A 65 -2.70 -1.28 -17.08
CA ILE A 65 -3.25 -2.50 -17.69
C ILE A 65 -4.68 -2.73 -17.22
N LEU A 66 -4.91 -2.77 -15.90
CA LEU A 66 -6.22 -3.06 -15.34
C LEU A 66 -7.23 -1.94 -15.63
N THR A 67 -6.80 -0.68 -15.60
CA THR A 67 -7.63 0.47 -15.98
C THR A 67 -8.08 0.37 -17.43
N ASN A 68 -7.15 0.08 -18.35
CA ASN A 68 -7.47 -0.07 -19.76
C ASN A 68 -8.30 -1.32 -20.05
N GLN A 69 -8.07 -2.42 -19.34
CA GLN A 69 -8.95 -3.59 -19.42
C GLN A 69 -10.38 -3.21 -19.05
N ARG A 70 -10.58 -2.49 -17.94
CA ARG A 70 -11.92 -2.06 -17.51
C ARG A 70 -12.57 -1.10 -18.49
N ARG A 71 -11.80 -0.20 -19.10
CA ARG A 71 -12.29 0.71 -20.15
C ARG A 71 -12.72 -0.05 -21.40
N GLN A 72 -11.92 -1.01 -21.85
CA GLN A 72 -12.23 -1.85 -23.02
C GLN A 72 -13.48 -2.70 -22.80
N GLU A 73 -13.64 -3.28 -21.61
CA GLU A 73 -14.87 -4.01 -21.22
C GLU A 73 -16.14 -3.14 -21.29
N ASN A 74 -16.00 -1.81 -21.21
CA ASN A 74 -17.07 -0.84 -21.32
C ASN A 74 -17.10 -0.12 -22.69
N GLY A 75 -16.37 -0.63 -23.69
CA GLY A 75 -16.36 -0.08 -25.05
C GLY A 75 -15.62 1.25 -25.21
N LEU A 76 -14.77 1.61 -24.24
CA LEU A 76 -14.00 2.85 -24.27
C LEU A 76 -12.58 2.62 -24.81
N PRO A 77 -11.99 3.61 -25.50
CA PRO A 77 -10.62 3.51 -25.96
C PRO A 77 -9.63 3.48 -24.76
N PRO A 78 -8.51 2.76 -24.89
CA PRO A 78 -7.48 2.74 -23.86
C PRO A 78 -6.82 4.11 -23.72
N LEU A 79 -6.41 4.44 -22.49
CA LEU A 79 -5.59 5.58 -22.16
C LEU A 79 -4.12 5.27 -22.46
N SER A 80 -3.39 6.29 -22.91
CA SER A 80 -1.94 6.23 -23.09
C SER A 80 -1.23 6.84 -21.90
N LEU A 81 -0.21 6.16 -21.37
CA LEU A 81 0.63 6.73 -20.31
C LEU A 81 1.38 7.97 -20.82
N ASN A 82 1.36 9.06 -20.06
CA ASN A 82 2.03 10.30 -20.40
C ASN A 82 2.99 10.73 -19.29
N SER A 83 4.26 10.95 -19.63
CA SER A 83 5.31 11.27 -18.67
C SER A 83 5.11 12.61 -17.94
N GLN A 84 4.48 13.59 -18.58
CA GLN A 84 4.20 14.88 -17.95
C GLN A 84 3.07 14.75 -16.92
N LEU A 85 2.03 13.95 -17.20
CA LEU A 85 0.99 13.62 -16.22
C LEU A 85 1.55 12.77 -15.08
N THR A 86 2.44 11.83 -15.36
CA THR A 86 3.17 11.06 -14.31
C THR A 86 3.98 11.99 -13.41
N SER A 87 4.70 12.97 -13.98
CA SER A 87 5.42 13.97 -13.21
C SER A 87 4.49 14.84 -12.37
N ALA A 88 3.33 15.24 -12.92
CA ALA A 88 2.31 15.98 -12.18
C ALA A 88 1.76 15.18 -10.99
N ALA A 89 1.43 13.89 -11.20
CA ALA A 89 0.97 12.99 -10.16
C ALA A 89 2.01 12.84 -9.03
N TYR A 90 3.30 12.67 -9.39
CA TYR A 90 4.39 12.56 -8.43
C TYR A 90 4.57 13.83 -7.60
N ASN A 91 4.55 15.00 -8.25
CA ASN A 91 4.67 16.28 -7.56
C ASN A 91 3.48 16.55 -6.62
N LYS A 92 2.26 16.20 -7.05
CA LYS A 92 1.07 16.27 -6.21
C LYS A 92 1.16 15.34 -4.99
N ALA A 93 1.64 14.12 -5.18
CA ALA A 93 1.82 13.16 -4.08
C ALA A 93 2.82 13.70 -3.02
N ASN A 94 3.96 14.24 -3.48
CA ASN A 94 4.95 14.85 -2.59
C ASN A 94 4.45 16.12 -1.92
N ASP A 95 3.63 16.92 -2.60
CA ASP A 95 3.01 18.10 -2.00
C ASP A 95 2.06 17.69 -0.85
N MET A 96 1.23 16.66 -1.05
CA MET A 96 0.38 16.08 0.01
C MET A 96 1.19 15.59 1.22
N LEU A 97 2.29 14.89 0.99
CA LEU A 97 3.15 14.40 2.06
C LEU A 97 3.88 15.54 2.78
N SER A 98 4.48 16.48 2.04
CA SER A 98 5.28 17.56 2.62
C SER A 98 4.46 18.58 3.40
N LYS A 99 3.25 18.90 2.93
CA LYS A 99 2.30 19.80 3.60
C LYS A 99 1.31 19.06 4.49
N ASN A 100 1.44 17.74 4.60
CA ASN A 100 0.69 16.89 5.51
C ASN A 100 -0.86 17.00 5.35
N TYR A 101 -1.38 16.84 4.13
CA TYR A 101 -2.81 16.95 3.85
C TYR A 101 -3.36 15.86 2.92
N TRP A 102 -4.64 15.51 3.09
CA TRP A 102 -5.36 14.54 2.27
C TRP A 102 -6.56 15.19 1.59
N ALA A 103 -6.32 15.87 0.47
CA ALA A 103 -7.34 16.59 -0.30
C ALA A 103 -6.91 16.84 -1.76
N HIS A 104 -7.88 17.03 -2.66
CA HIS A 104 -7.61 17.51 -4.02
C HIS A 104 -6.95 18.90 -4.01
N ILE A 105 -7.46 19.81 -3.18
CA ILE A 105 -6.97 21.18 -3.05
C ILE A 105 -6.07 21.27 -1.81
N ALA A 106 -4.86 21.79 -1.97
CA ALA A 106 -3.93 22.00 -0.88
C ALA A 106 -4.43 23.08 0.11
N PRO A 107 -3.95 23.11 1.36
CA PRO A 107 -4.35 24.11 2.36
C PRO A 107 -4.09 25.57 1.94
N ASP A 108 -3.11 25.79 1.06
CA ASP A 108 -2.79 27.10 0.48
C ASP A 108 -3.64 27.46 -0.76
N GLY A 109 -4.62 26.61 -1.12
CA GLY A 109 -5.49 26.78 -2.27
C GLY A 109 -4.94 26.19 -3.57
N THR A 110 -3.76 25.56 -3.58
CA THR A 110 -3.19 24.95 -4.78
C THR A 110 -4.10 23.82 -5.29
N THR A 111 -4.61 23.99 -6.50
CA THR A 111 -5.49 23.01 -7.18
C THR A 111 -4.67 21.90 -7.85
N PRO A 112 -5.23 20.71 -8.12
CA PRO A 112 -4.49 19.63 -8.80
C PRO A 112 -4.01 20.06 -10.21
N TRP A 113 -4.74 20.97 -10.83
CA TRP A 113 -4.44 21.57 -12.13
C TRP A 113 -3.13 22.34 -12.18
N TYR A 114 -2.68 22.88 -11.04
CA TYR A 114 -1.38 23.52 -10.92
C TYR A 114 -0.27 22.54 -11.30
N PHE A 115 -0.31 21.32 -10.78
CA PHE A 115 0.72 20.31 -11.02
C PHE A 115 0.74 19.85 -12.48
N ILE A 116 -0.44 19.69 -13.10
CA ILE A 116 -0.56 19.33 -14.52
C ILE A 116 0.03 20.44 -15.41
N LYS A 117 -0.31 21.71 -15.15
CA LYS A 117 0.26 22.83 -15.92
C LYS A 117 1.76 22.95 -15.72
N ASN A 118 2.23 22.81 -14.48
CA ASN A 118 3.64 23.01 -14.13
C ASN A 118 4.55 21.87 -14.61
N SER A 119 3.99 20.69 -14.95
CA SER A 119 4.72 19.62 -15.66
C SER A 119 4.85 19.88 -17.17
N GLY A 120 4.24 20.97 -17.67
CA GLY A 120 4.21 21.35 -19.08
C GLY A 120 3.13 20.63 -19.89
N TYR A 121 2.22 19.88 -19.25
CA TYR A 121 1.10 19.26 -19.94
C TYR A 121 0.00 20.29 -20.22
N SER A 122 -0.38 20.44 -21.48
CA SER A 122 -1.50 21.26 -21.90
C SER A 122 -2.77 20.42 -21.99
N TYR A 123 -3.91 20.92 -21.53
CA TYR A 123 -5.15 20.14 -21.53
C TYR A 123 -6.38 20.96 -21.88
N ILE A 124 -7.36 20.29 -22.48
CA ILE A 124 -8.75 20.75 -22.63
C ILE A 124 -9.62 20.12 -21.54
N TYR A 125 -9.32 18.87 -21.20
CA TYR A 125 -9.94 18.14 -20.10
C TYR A 125 -8.85 17.55 -19.21
N ALA A 126 -9.06 17.62 -17.89
CA ALA A 126 -8.20 17.00 -16.89
C ALA A 126 -9.05 16.43 -15.74
N GLY A 127 -8.53 15.40 -15.09
CA GLY A 127 -9.15 14.71 -13.96
C GLY A 127 -8.11 14.23 -12.97
N GLU A 128 -8.51 13.97 -11.73
CA GLU A 128 -7.67 13.42 -10.67
C GLU A 128 -8.45 12.36 -9.90
N ASN A 129 -7.80 11.25 -9.59
CA ASN A 129 -8.25 10.26 -8.61
C ASN A 129 -7.14 10.07 -7.57
N LEU A 130 -7.51 10.05 -6.29
CA LEU A 130 -6.56 9.83 -5.19
C LEU A 130 -6.91 8.55 -4.43
N ALA A 131 -5.90 7.81 -4.01
CA ALA A 131 -6.06 6.68 -3.09
C ALA A 131 -4.95 6.65 -2.04
N ARG A 132 -5.27 6.18 -0.83
CA ARG A 132 -4.29 5.95 0.23
C ARG A 132 -4.55 4.66 1.00
N GLY A 133 -3.49 4.06 1.52
CA GLY A 133 -3.58 2.93 2.46
C GLY A 133 -3.89 1.57 1.82
N TYR A 134 -3.76 1.45 0.51
CA TYR A 134 -3.94 0.18 -0.21
C TYR A 134 -2.62 -0.57 -0.38
N ASN A 135 -2.69 -1.90 -0.37
CA ASN A 135 -1.52 -2.76 -0.44
C ASN A 135 -1.35 -3.47 -1.79
N SER A 136 -2.34 -3.40 -2.68
CA SER A 136 -2.32 -4.01 -4.00
C SER A 136 -2.93 -3.10 -5.07
N THR A 137 -2.45 -3.24 -6.30
CA THR A 137 -2.99 -2.53 -7.46
C THR A 137 -4.49 -2.76 -7.67
N SER A 138 -4.94 -4.01 -7.53
CA SER A 138 -6.33 -4.39 -7.74
C SER A 138 -7.25 -3.76 -6.69
N ASP A 139 -6.83 -3.66 -5.43
CA ASP A 139 -7.62 -3.01 -4.39
C ASP A 139 -7.82 -1.51 -4.65
N VAL A 140 -6.77 -0.83 -5.13
CA VAL A 140 -6.85 0.60 -5.53
C VAL A 140 -7.88 0.79 -6.64
N LEU A 141 -7.76 0.02 -7.72
CA LEU A 141 -8.68 0.12 -8.85
C LEU A 141 -10.12 -0.23 -8.44
N ASN A 142 -10.31 -1.29 -7.67
CA ASN A 142 -11.64 -1.68 -7.19
C ASN A 142 -12.26 -0.59 -6.32
N ALA A 143 -11.46 0.08 -5.48
CA ALA A 143 -11.94 1.18 -4.67
C ALA A 143 -12.37 2.39 -5.50
N TRP A 144 -11.59 2.78 -6.51
CA TRP A 144 -11.99 3.82 -7.45
C TRP A 144 -13.25 3.44 -8.22
N LEU A 145 -13.35 2.22 -8.73
CA LEU A 145 -14.54 1.76 -9.48
C LEU A 145 -15.81 1.63 -8.63
N ALA A 146 -15.66 1.42 -7.32
CA ALA A 146 -16.76 1.39 -6.36
C ALA A 146 -17.25 2.80 -5.97
N SER A 147 -16.44 3.83 -6.20
CA SER A 147 -16.79 5.22 -5.95
C SER A 147 -17.30 5.90 -7.23
N PRO A 148 -18.56 6.39 -7.28
CA PRO A 148 -19.13 6.94 -8.51
C PRO A 148 -18.28 8.04 -9.16
N THR A 149 -17.79 9.00 -8.38
CA THR A 149 -16.99 10.13 -8.91
C THR A 149 -15.67 9.70 -9.54
N HIS A 150 -14.99 8.72 -8.93
CA HIS A 150 -13.71 8.20 -9.43
C HIS A 150 -13.91 7.28 -10.64
N ARG A 151 -14.97 6.47 -10.59
CA ARG A 151 -15.40 5.65 -11.72
C ARG A 151 -15.73 6.53 -12.92
N ASP A 152 -16.40 7.66 -12.73
CA ASP A 152 -16.72 8.59 -13.81
C ASP A 152 -15.46 9.14 -14.48
N ASN A 153 -14.39 9.40 -13.71
CA ASN A 153 -13.09 9.75 -14.28
C ASN A 153 -12.51 8.60 -15.12
N ILE A 154 -12.45 7.38 -14.57
CA ILE A 154 -11.92 6.20 -15.27
C ILE A 154 -12.73 5.89 -16.54
N MET A 155 -14.04 6.11 -16.53
CA MET A 155 -14.96 5.80 -17.64
C MET A 155 -15.20 7.00 -18.57
N SER A 156 -14.54 8.13 -18.34
CA SER A 156 -14.69 9.30 -19.18
C SER A 156 -14.05 9.09 -20.56
N SER A 157 -14.82 9.32 -21.61
CA SER A 157 -14.34 9.35 -23.00
C SER A 157 -13.59 10.65 -23.34
N LYS A 158 -13.60 11.64 -22.44
CA LYS A 158 -12.90 12.93 -22.63
C LYS A 158 -11.39 12.80 -22.48
N TYR A 159 -10.91 11.76 -21.81
CA TYR A 159 -9.49 11.55 -21.55
C TYR A 159 -8.87 10.58 -22.57
N SER A 160 -7.64 10.89 -22.98
CA SER A 160 -6.81 10.07 -23.88
C SER A 160 -5.46 9.73 -23.25
N ASN A 161 -5.05 10.47 -22.22
CA ASN A 161 -3.81 10.27 -21.49
C ASN A 161 -4.05 10.09 -20.00
N VAL A 162 -3.14 9.36 -19.36
CA VAL A 162 -3.10 9.16 -17.91
C VAL A 162 -1.67 9.19 -17.40
N GLY A 163 -1.47 9.57 -16.15
CA GLY A 163 -0.22 9.45 -15.42
C GLY A 163 -0.49 8.96 -14.01
N PHE A 164 0.41 8.14 -13.46
CA PHE A 164 0.29 7.55 -12.15
C PHE A 164 1.52 7.88 -11.29
N ALA A 165 1.32 8.04 -9.99
CA ALA A 165 2.41 8.04 -9.03
C ALA A 165 2.03 7.21 -7.79
N VAL A 166 2.98 6.43 -7.29
CA VAL A 166 2.87 5.66 -6.06
C VAL A 166 3.99 6.10 -5.13
N VAL A 167 3.66 6.72 -4.00
CA VAL A 167 4.65 7.27 -3.06
C VAL A 167 4.30 6.81 -1.65
N THR A 168 5.30 6.32 -0.92
CA THR A 168 5.14 5.97 0.50
C THR A 168 5.65 7.12 1.36
N GLY A 169 4.92 7.48 2.41
CA GLY A 169 5.34 8.52 3.35
C GLY A 169 4.44 8.60 4.58
N ASN A 170 4.77 9.49 5.52
CA ASN A 170 3.93 9.79 6.66
C ASN A 170 2.89 10.84 6.26
N LEU A 171 1.61 10.53 6.45
CA LEU A 171 0.51 11.45 6.24
C LEU A 171 -0.37 11.46 7.49
N THR A 172 -0.58 12.64 8.05
CA THR A 172 -1.38 12.89 9.25
C THR A 172 -0.97 12.04 10.45
N GLY A 173 0.33 11.73 10.58
CA GLY A 173 0.86 10.88 11.66
C GLY A 173 0.82 9.38 11.35
N GLU A 174 0.28 8.97 10.21
CA GLU A 174 0.21 7.58 9.78
C GLU A 174 1.06 7.35 8.54
N ASP A 175 1.95 6.36 8.60
CA ASP A 175 2.68 5.95 7.40
C ASP A 175 1.72 5.26 6.43
N THR A 176 1.67 5.76 5.20
CA THR A 176 0.72 5.32 4.16
C THR A 176 1.40 5.23 2.81
N VAL A 177 0.80 4.45 1.92
CA VAL A 177 1.04 4.57 0.48
C VAL A 177 0.00 5.51 -0.11
N LEU A 178 0.44 6.48 -0.88
CA LEU A 178 -0.38 7.37 -1.70
C LEU A 178 -0.30 6.93 -3.15
N VAL A 179 -1.46 6.87 -3.80
CA VAL A 179 -1.58 6.66 -5.23
C VAL A 179 -2.31 7.85 -5.82
N VAL A 180 -1.70 8.49 -6.80
CA VAL A 180 -2.25 9.62 -7.53
C VAL A 180 -2.41 9.23 -8.99
N GLU A 181 -3.60 9.36 -9.53
CA GLU A 181 -3.91 9.17 -10.94
C GLU A 181 -4.38 10.50 -11.54
N MET A 182 -3.70 10.95 -12.58
CA MET A 182 -3.97 12.20 -13.30
C MET A 182 -4.38 11.90 -14.73
N PHE A 183 -5.54 12.39 -15.15
CA PHE A 183 -6.04 12.24 -16.51
C PHE A 183 -5.85 13.51 -17.32
N GLY A 184 -5.71 13.36 -18.64
CA GLY A 184 -5.59 14.50 -19.54
C GLY A 184 -6.04 14.20 -20.97
N ASN A 185 -6.33 15.29 -21.68
CA ASN A 185 -6.44 15.30 -23.14
C ASN A 185 -6.02 16.67 -23.68
N THR A 186 -5.04 16.68 -24.59
CA THR A 186 -4.52 17.90 -25.24
C THR A 186 -5.40 18.37 -26.41
N GLY A 187 -6.34 17.55 -26.89
CA GLY A 187 -7.09 17.77 -28.13
C GLY A 187 -6.26 17.56 -29.40
N ALA A 188 -4.97 17.27 -29.28
CA ALA A 188 -4.14 16.88 -30.40
C ALA A 188 -4.36 15.39 -30.72
N PRO A 189 -4.33 14.98 -32.00
CA PRO A 189 -4.36 13.56 -32.37
C PRO A 189 -3.24 12.82 -31.63
N VAL A 190 -3.58 11.65 -31.06
CA VAL A 190 -2.67 10.82 -30.28
C VAL A 190 -1.45 10.42 -31.15
N GLY A 191 -0.36 11.16 -30.99
CA GLY A 191 0.97 10.79 -31.48
C GLY A 191 1.44 9.57 -30.70
N ASN A 192 1.88 8.56 -31.43
CA ASN A 192 1.85 7.16 -31.02
C ASN A 192 3.15 6.69 -30.32
N LYS A 193 3.01 5.62 -29.52
CA LYS A 193 4.00 4.61 -29.06
C LYS A 193 4.80 4.83 -27.77
N VAL A 194 4.30 4.22 -26.68
CA VAL A 194 5.09 3.20 -25.96
C VAL A 194 4.21 1.96 -25.84
N ALA A 195 4.46 0.99 -26.72
CA ALA A 195 3.87 -0.33 -26.63
C ALA A 195 4.68 -1.13 -25.59
N VAL A 196 4.04 -1.53 -24.50
CA VAL A 196 4.60 -2.56 -23.60
C VAL A 196 4.56 -3.86 -24.40
N GLN A 197 5.71 -4.27 -24.93
CA GLN A 197 5.86 -5.54 -25.63
C GLN A 197 5.65 -6.70 -24.66
N GLN A 198 4.53 -7.42 -24.84
CA GLN A 198 4.38 -8.78 -24.36
C GLN A 198 5.39 -9.67 -25.08
N ALA A 199 6.42 -10.15 -24.37
CA ALA A 199 7.27 -11.23 -24.83
C ALA A 199 6.80 -12.53 -24.17
N VAL A 200 6.00 -13.31 -24.92
CA VAL A 200 5.71 -14.71 -24.62
C VAL A 200 6.98 -15.50 -24.88
N GLN A 201 7.51 -16.15 -23.84
CA GLN A 201 8.69 -17.01 -23.90
C GLN A 201 8.43 -18.25 -24.78
N ALA A 202 9.31 -18.50 -25.74
CA ALA A 202 9.48 -19.78 -26.39
C ALA A 202 10.95 -20.23 -26.31
N ILE A 203 11.14 -21.54 -26.13
CA ILE A 203 12.26 -22.22 -25.49
C ILE A 203 13.37 -22.60 -26.51
N SER A 204 14.65 -22.30 -26.20
CA SER A 204 15.92 -23.01 -26.55
C SER A 204 16.39 -23.20 -28.02
N PRO A 205 17.68 -23.57 -28.27
CA PRO A 205 18.91 -23.46 -27.44
C PRO A 205 20.13 -22.78 -28.13
N THR A 206 21.09 -22.43 -27.26
CA THR A 206 22.54 -22.13 -27.35
C THR A 206 23.32 -22.30 -28.68
N PRO A 207 24.40 -21.52 -28.85
CA PRO A 207 25.71 -22.11 -28.57
C PRO A 207 26.67 -21.25 -27.73
N VAL A 208 27.56 -22.01 -27.09
CA VAL A 208 28.68 -21.70 -26.19
C VAL A 208 29.80 -20.92 -26.89
N VAL A 209 30.60 -20.17 -26.11
CA VAL A 209 32.05 -19.83 -26.22
C VAL A 209 32.26 -18.41 -25.67
N THR A 210 33.24 -18.03 -24.84
CA THR A 210 34.25 -18.67 -23.98
C THR A 210 34.76 -17.53 -23.06
N LEU A 211 34.93 -17.79 -21.77
CA LEU A 211 35.52 -16.85 -20.79
C LEU A 211 37.03 -16.77 -20.95
N GLN A 212 37.61 -15.56 -21.11
CA GLN A 212 39.00 -15.28 -20.70
C GLN A 212 39.22 -13.79 -20.37
N THR A 213 39.89 -13.54 -19.23
CA THR A 213 40.93 -12.53 -18.90
C THR A 213 40.79 -12.14 -17.41
N THR A 214 41.55 -12.74 -16.49
CA THR A 214 42.91 -12.37 -16.02
C THR A 214 43.05 -10.94 -15.47
N SER A 215 43.01 -10.81 -14.13
CA SER A 215 43.65 -9.72 -13.36
C SER A 215 45.16 -10.00 -13.20
N PRO A 216 45.98 -8.96 -13.01
CA PRO A 216 46.51 -8.72 -11.65
C PRO A 216 46.61 -7.23 -11.23
N THR A 217 46.27 -7.01 -9.95
CA THR A 217 46.96 -6.27 -8.85
C THR A 217 47.60 -4.87 -9.10
N PRO A 218 47.51 -3.92 -8.14
CA PRO A 218 47.61 -2.48 -8.38
C PRO A 218 49.01 -1.91 -8.10
N THR A 219 49.36 -0.85 -8.83
CA THR A 219 50.52 0.00 -8.53
C THR A 219 50.07 1.45 -8.44
N LEU A 220 50.28 2.05 -7.25
CA LEU A 220 50.14 3.47 -6.96
C LEU A 220 51.28 4.26 -7.61
N ALA A 221 50.94 5.23 -8.44
CA ALA A 221 51.79 6.38 -8.72
C ALA A 221 50.91 7.63 -8.90
N LEU A 222 50.97 8.53 -7.91
CA LEU A 222 50.59 9.94 -8.03
C LEU A 222 51.38 10.56 -9.20
N VAL A 223 50.76 11.42 -10.01
CA VAL A 223 51.28 12.74 -10.39
C VAL A 223 50.26 13.51 -11.27
N LYS A 224 49.92 14.70 -10.76
CA LYS A 224 49.49 15.96 -11.38
C LYS A 224 48.12 16.07 -12.06
N GLU A 225 47.30 16.92 -11.43
CA GLU A 225 46.15 17.63 -11.98
C GLU A 225 46.48 18.31 -13.31
N GLU A 226 45.64 18.07 -14.32
CA GLU A 226 45.45 18.97 -15.44
C GLU A 226 43.96 19.30 -15.51
N VAL A 227 43.65 20.59 -15.34
CA VAL A 227 42.31 21.16 -15.32
C VAL A 227 41.72 21.13 -16.72
N LYS A 228 40.59 20.44 -16.90
CA LYS A 228 39.64 20.66 -18.00
C LYS A 228 38.20 20.68 -17.47
N GLU A 229 37.61 21.87 -17.43
CA GLU A 229 36.15 22.08 -17.47
C GLU A 229 35.73 22.40 -18.91
N PRO A 230 34.43 22.31 -19.29
CA PRO A 230 33.42 21.33 -18.90
C PRO A 230 32.74 20.73 -20.15
N VAL A 231 32.32 19.45 -20.10
CA VAL A 231 31.29 18.95 -21.03
C VAL A 231 30.09 18.56 -20.19
N GLN A 232 29.13 19.49 -20.09
CA GLN A 232 27.78 19.18 -19.64
C GLN A 232 27.13 18.25 -20.66
N GLU A 233 27.17 16.95 -20.39
CA GLU A 233 26.26 16.01 -21.02
C GLU A 233 24.86 16.29 -20.47
N LYS A 234 24.06 16.99 -21.27
CA LYS A 234 22.67 17.34 -20.97
C LYS A 234 21.87 16.05 -20.83
N ALA A 235 21.69 15.59 -19.60
CA ALA A 235 20.85 14.45 -19.29
C ALA A 235 19.46 14.65 -19.92
N THR A 236 19.04 13.70 -20.75
CA THR A 236 17.72 13.71 -21.36
C THR A 236 16.66 13.59 -20.26
N PRO A 237 15.51 14.29 -20.37
CA PRO A 237 14.43 14.23 -19.38
C PRO A 237 13.92 12.80 -19.07
N SER A 238 14.13 11.86 -20.00
CA SER A 238 13.76 10.45 -19.86
C SER A 238 14.61 9.69 -18.83
N ALA A 239 15.91 10.01 -18.73
CA ALA A 239 16.80 9.38 -17.75
C ALA A 239 16.51 9.87 -16.32
N ILE A 240 16.11 11.14 -16.18
CA ILE A 240 15.73 11.72 -14.90
C ILE A 240 14.36 11.19 -14.44
N ALA A 241 13.40 10.97 -15.36
CA ALA A 241 12.11 10.37 -15.02
C ALA A 241 12.24 8.91 -14.56
N ASN A 242 13.09 8.11 -15.21
CA ASN A 242 13.35 6.73 -14.79
C ASN A 242 14.18 6.66 -13.50
N ALA A 243 15.12 7.58 -13.29
CA ALA A 243 15.89 7.67 -12.05
C ALA A 243 15.03 8.16 -10.85
N LEU A 244 14.08 9.07 -11.08
CA LEU A 244 13.14 9.56 -10.06
C LEU A 244 12.07 8.52 -9.68
N ALA A 245 11.66 7.66 -10.62
CA ALA A 245 10.78 6.52 -10.34
C ALA A 245 11.48 5.39 -9.55
N SER A 246 12.82 5.42 -9.52
CA SER A 246 13.68 4.39 -8.92
C SER A 246 14.28 4.83 -7.59
N ASN A 247 13.72 5.84 -6.92
CA ASN A 247 14.25 6.28 -5.62
C ASN A 247 13.84 5.27 -4.54
N SER A 248 14.68 4.23 -4.42
CA SER A 248 14.80 3.27 -3.33
C SER A 248 13.51 2.96 -2.58
N GLN A 249 12.56 2.30 -3.25
CA GLN A 249 11.57 1.50 -2.54
C GLN A 249 12.30 0.35 -1.86
N ILE A 250 12.75 0.57 -0.62
CA ILE A 250 13.12 -0.51 0.28
C ILE A 250 11.87 -1.37 0.40
N LYS A 251 11.85 -2.52 -0.27
CA LYS A 251 10.77 -3.50 -0.14
C LYS A 251 11.06 -4.28 1.15
N PRO A 252 10.41 -3.94 2.27
CA PRO A 252 10.60 -4.67 3.52
C PRO A 252 10.21 -6.12 3.33
N LEU A 253 10.87 -7.01 4.08
CA LEU A 253 10.58 -8.43 4.05
C LEU A 253 9.16 -8.73 4.57
N ILE A 254 8.68 -7.90 5.50
CA ILE A 254 7.33 -7.96 6.06
C ILE A 254 6.70 -6.57 5.99
N ASN A 255 5.52 -6.46 5.39
CA ASN A 255 4.72 -5.24 5.46
C ASN A 255 4.18 -5.08 6.90
N ALA A 256 4.67 -4.07 7.60
CA ALA A 256 4.36 -3.81 9.00
C ALA A 256 2.87 -3.51 9.22
N GLN A 257 2.23 -2.81 8.27
CA GLN A 257 0.82 -2.45 8.36
C GLN A 257 -0.07 -3.68 8.27
N THR A 258 0.12 -4.53 7.25
CA THR A 258 -0.69 -5.75 7.09
C THR A 258 -0.41 -6.77 8.18
N PHE A 259 0.85 -6.91 8.62
CA PHE A 259 1.20 -7.81 9.71
C PHE A 259 0.50 -7.40 11.02
N SER A 260 0.63 -6.14 11.43
CA SER A 260 0.01 -5.63 12.67
C SER A 260 -1.52 -5.78 12.62
N SER A 261 -2.11 -5.41 11.49
CA SER A 261 -3.54 -5.54 11.21
C SER A 261 -4.04 -6.98 11.34
N ASN A 262 -3.34 -7.93 10.71
CA ASN A 262 -3.71 -9.33 10.71
C ASN A 262 -3.59 -9.94 12.11
N ILE A 263 -2.54 -9.59 12.85
CA ILE A 263 -2.36 -10.04 14.24
C ILE A 263 -3.47 -9.48 15.14
N ALA A 264 -3.81 -8.20 15.00
CA ALA A 264 -4.89 -7.57 15.76
C ALA A 264 -6.25 -8.25 15.45
N ALA A 265 -6.58 -8.41 14.16
CA ALA A 265 -7.81 -9.06 13.73
C ALA A 265 -7.89 -10.53 14.20
N LEU A 266 -6.79 -11.29 14.09
CA LEU A 266 -6.71 -12.67 14.56
C LEU A 266 -6.92 -12.75 16.08
N THR A 267 -6.30 -11.84 16.83
CA THR A 267 -6.42 -11.78 18.30
C THR A 267 -7.87 -11.51 18.70
N VAL A 268 -8.51 -10.48 18.12
CA VAL A 268 -9.91 -10.15 18.41
C VAL A 268 -10.84 -11.29 18.00
N THR A 269 -10.62 -11.91 16.84
CA THR A 269 -11.40 -13.06 16.36
C THR A 269 -11.29 -14.26 17.29
N LEU A 270 -10.09 -14.54 17.83
CA LEU A 270 -9.87 -15.61 18.79
C LEU A 270 -10.66 -15.38 20.09
N PHE A 271 -10.61 -14.17 20.65
CA PHE A 271 -11.37 -13.84 21.86
C PHE A 271 -12.88 -13.88 21.63
N MET A 272 -13.35 -13.42 20.47
CA MET A 272 -14.75 -13.56 20.05
C MET A 272 -15.17 -15.04 19.99
N PHE A 273 -14.37 -15.87 19.34
CA PHE A 273 -14.63 -17.31 19.24
C PHE A 273 -14.71 -17.98 20.61
N VAL A 274 -13.78 -17.67 21.51
CA VAL A 274 -13.78 -18.25 22.87
C VAL A 274 -15.00 -17.78 23.67
N LEU A 275 -15.40 -16.51 23.56
CA LEU A 275 -16.61 -16.00 24.22
C LEU A 275 -17.88 -16.70 23.70
N ILE A 276 -18.01 -16.85 22.37
CA ILE A 276 -19.14 -17.56 21.76
C ILE A 276 -19.16 -19.02 22.22
N LEU A 277 -18.00 -19.69 22.23
CA LEU A 277 -17.87 -21.07 22.68
C LEU A 277 -18.23 -21.22 24.17
N ASP A 278 -17.84 -20.26 25.02
CA ASP A 278 -18.22 -20.20 26.44
C ASP A 278 -19.75 -20.11 26.58
N VAL A 279 -20.40 -19.20 25.84
CA VAL A 279 -21.87 -19.05 25.81
C VAL A 279 -22.56 -20.35 25.39
N VAL A 280 -22.15 -20.93 24.26
CA VAL A 280 -22.77 -22.16 23.73
C VAL A 280 -22.62 -23.35 24.69
N ILE A 281 -21.46 -23.50 25.34
CA ILE A 281 -21.24 -24.60 26.29
C ILE A 281 -22.04 -24.40 27.57
N ILE A 282 -22.11 -23.18 28.09
CA ILE A 282 -22.90 -22.86 29.30
C ILE A 282 -24.38 -23.14 29.04
N GLU A 283 -24.90 -22.69 27.91
CA GLU A 283 -26.29 -22.90 27.51
C GLU A 283 -26.60 -24.40 27.32
N ARG A 284 -25.75 -25.12 26.57
CA ARG A 284 -25.93 -26.57 26.37
C ARG A 284 -25.84 -27.39 27.65
N LYS A 285 -25.00 -26.97 28.60
CA LYS A 285 -24.79 -27.69 29.87
C LYS A 285 -25.65 -27.17 31.03
N LYS A 286 -26.50 -26.16 30.79
CA LYS A 286 -27.35 -25.51 31.81
C LYS A 286 -26.58 -25.09 33.07
N ILE A 287 -25.37 -24.58 32.89
CA ILE A 287 -24.53 -24.14 34.02
C ILE A 287 -25.05 -22.78 34.51
N LEU A 288 -25.54 -22.71 35.75
CA LEU A 288 -26.02 -21.46 36.35
C LEU A 288 -24.82 -20.57 36.71
N ARG A 289 -24.81 -19.33 36.20
CA ARG A 289 -23.73 -18.36 36.43
C ARG A 289 -24.33 -17.01 36.84
N PHE A 290 -23.95 -16.53 38.03
CA PHE A 290 -24.50 -15.30 38.63
C PHE A 290 -23.78 -14.01 38.18
N VAL A 291 -22.65 -14.11 37.48
CA VAL A 291 -21.85 -12.96 37.05
C VAL A 291 -21.33 -13.17 35.63
N GLY A 292 -21.79 -12.34 34.69
CA GLY A 292 -21.14 -12.15 33.40
C GLY A 292 -22.12 -12.01 32.23
N HIS A 293 -22.39 -10.78 31.79
CA HIS A 293 -22.98 -10.54 30.49
C HIS A 293 -21.93 -10.78 29.39
N ASN A 294 -21.67 -12.06 29.08
CA ASN A 294 -20.78 -12.44 27.98
C ASN A 294 -21.22 -11.80 26.65
N LEU A 295 -22.53 -11.55 26.49
CA LEU A 295 -23.10 -10.85 25.34
C LEU A 295 -22.51 -9.44 25.18
N ASP A 296 -22.35 -8.68 26.27
CA ASP A 296 -21.81 -7.32 26.23
C ASP A 296 -20.35 -7.32 25.76
N HIS A 297 -19.57 -8.31 26.19
CA HIS A 297 -18.18 -8.47 25.74
C HIS A 297 -18.10 -8.88 24.27
N VAL A 298 -19.00 -9.74 23.79
CA VAL A 298 -19.08 -10.12 22.37
C VAL A 298 -19.44 -8.91 21.51
N ILE A 299 -20.42 -8.11 21.95
CA ILE A 299 -20.80 -6.87 21.26
C ILE A 299 -19.62 -5.88 21.26
N PHE A 300 -18.97 -5.67 22.41
CA PHE A 300 -17.84 -4.76 22.55
C PHE A 300 -16.64 -5.16 21.69
N LEU A 301 -16.24 -6.44 21.70
CA LEU A 301 -15.15 -6.92 20.84
C LEU A 301 -15.54 -6.90 19.36
N GLY A 302 -16.80 -7.17 19.05
CA GLY A 302 -17.33 -7.00 17.69
C GLY A 302 -17.22 -5.56 17.20
N MET A 303 -17.52 -4.58 18.05
CA MET A 303 -17.32 -3.16 17.74
C MET A 303 -15.83 -2.82 17.55
N ILE A 304 -14.95 -3.30 18.42
CA ILE A 304 -13.50 -3.10 18.25
C ILE A 304 -13.02 -3.72 16.94
N LEU A 305 -13.45 -4.93 16.59
CA LEU A 305 -13.12 -5.57 15.33
C LEU A 305 -13.61 -4.74 14.14
N ALA A 306 -14.84 -4.25 14.20
CA ALA A 306 -15.40 -3.39 13.15
C ALA A 306 -14.62 -2.08 13.00
N ILE A 307 -14.22 -1.45 14.12
CA ILE A 307 -13.39 -0.24 14.12
C ILE A 307 -12.02 -0.54 13.53
N ILE A 308 -11.37 -1.63 13.93
CA ILE A 308 -10.08 -2.05 13.36
C ILE A 308 -10.24 -2.26 11.85
N LEU A 309 -11.22 -3.04 11.40
CA LEU A 309 -11.45 -3.28 9.97
C LEU A 309 -11.79 -2.02 9.19
N PHE A 310 -12.47 -1.05 9.81
CA PHE A 310 -12.80 0.24 9.19
C PHE A 310 -11.58 1.16 9.09
N LEU A 311 -10.80 1.29 10.15
CA LEU A 311 -9.57 2.11 10.18
C LEU A 311 -8.46 1.54 9.27
N LEU A 312 -8.51 0.24 8.98
CA LEU A 312 -7.57 -0.43 8.10
C LEU A 312 -7.95 -0.36 6.62
N LYS A 313 -9.16 0.13 6.29
CA LYS A 313 -9.59 0.24 4.91
C LYS A 313 -8.89 1.42 4.27
N GLY A 314 -8.24 1.18 3.13
CA GLY A 314 -7.77 2.26 2.28
C GLY A 314 -8.90 3.24 1.94
N SER A 315 -8.53 4.48 1.65
CA SER A 315 -9.46 5.57 1.33
C SER A 315 -9.18 6.11 -0.06
N VAL A 316 -10.25 6.49 -0.76
CA VAL A 316 -10.19 7.23 -2.03
C VAL A 316 -10.92 8.57 -1.86
N ILE A 317 -10.42 9.63 -2.49
CA ILE A 317 -11.08 10.95 -2.55
C ILE A 317 -11.02 11.53 -3.95
#